data_AF-A0A820NXY1-F1
#
_entry.id   AF-A0A820NXY1-F1
#
_cell.length_a   1.000
_cell.length_b   1.000
_cell.length_c   1.000
_cell.angle_alpha   90.00
_cell.angle_beta   90.00
_cell.angle_gamma   90.00
#
_symmetry.space_group_name_H-M   'P 1'
#
loop_
_entity.id
_entity.type
_entity.pdbx_description
1 polymer ?
#
loop_
_entity_poly.entity_id
_entity_poly.type
_entity_poly.pdbx_seq_one_letter_code
_entity_poly.pdbx_strand_id
1 'polypeptide(L)' 'VTKLQNGLTVASMENNSPVFRVAAVVEAGAKYEPYDSRGVTTLLRVFSNMSTKYVSRLGLTKNLERLGANFK' A
#
# COMPACT_ATOMS: atom_id res chain seq x y z
N VAL A 1 -12.88 -13.94 5.58
CA VAL A 1 -12.99 -12.46 5.67
C VAL A 1 -13.33 -12.11 7.10
N THR A 2 -12.52 -11.29 7.76
CA THR A 2 -12.73 -10.83 9.14
C THR A 2 -12.87 -9.30 9.14
N LYS A 3 -13.82 -8.78 9.90
CA LYS A 3 -14.02 -7.33 10.07
C LYS A 3 -13.59 -6.94 11.47
N LEU A 4 -12.65 -6.01 11.57
CA LEU A 4 -12.25 -5.43 12.86
C LEU A 4 -13.32 -4.43 13.32
N GLN A 5 -13.33 -4.15 14.63
CA GLN A 5 -14.29 -3.20 15.25
C GLN A 5 -14.18 -1.77 14.71
N ASN A 6 -13.03 -1.42 14.10
CA ASN A 6 -12.81 -0.14 13.42
C ASN A 6 -13.36 -0.10 11.97
N GLY A 7 -14.04 -1.15 11.51
CA GLY A 7 -14.58 -1.25 10.15
C GLY A 7 -13.58 -1.75 9.10
N LEU A 8 -12.33 -2.04 9.47
CA LEU A 8 -11.33 -2.57 8.54
C LEU A 8 -11.62 -4.04 8.21
N THR A 9 -11.67 -4.35 6.92
CA THR A 9 -11.91 -5.71 6.43
C THR A 9 -10.58 -6.36 6.06
N VAL A 10 -10.24 -7.46 6.75
CA VAL A 10 -9.08 -8.30 6.44
C VAL A 10 -9.58 -9.53 5.68
N ALA A 11 -9.03 -9.77 4.50
CA ALA A 11 -9.27 -10.97 3.72
C ALA A 11 -7.94 -11.66 3.47
N SER A 12 -7.91 -12.98 3.72
CA SER A 12 -6.80 -13.85 3.38
C SER A 12 -7.33 -15.02 2.56
N MET A 13 -6.51 -15.49 1.64
CA MET A 13 -6.74 -16.68 0.82
C MET A 13 -5.43 -17.45 0.81
N GLU A 14 -5.45 -18.69 1.27
CA GLU A 14 -4.29 -19.57 1.20
C GLU A 14 -4.22 -20.22 -0.17
N ASN A 15 -3.07 -20.10 -0.82
CA ASN A 15 -2.82 -20.64 -2.16
C ASN A 15 -1.71 -21.71 -2.19
N ASN A 16 -1.19 -22.12 -1.02
CA ASN A 16 -0.06 -23.06 -0.87
C ASN A 16 1.18 -22.72 -1.73
N SER A 17 1.36 -21.45 -2.10
CA SER A 17 2.51 -20.98 -2.87
C SER A 17 3.66 -20.59 -1.95
N PRO A 18 4.93 -20.77 -2.36
CA PRO A 18 6.07 -20.24 -1.61
C PRO A 18 6.14 -18.70 -1.59
N VAL A 19 5.28 -18.02 -2.37
CA VAL A 19 5.21 -16.57 -2.43
C VAL A 19 3.85 -16.10 -1.90
N PHE A 20 3.89 -15.17 -0.95
CA PHE A 20 2.70 -14.49 -0.44
C PHE A 20 2.66 -13.05 -0.93
N ARG A 21 1.46 -12.51 -1.14
CA ARG A 21 1.24 -11.11 -1.52
C ARG A 21 0.28 -10.47 -0.52
N VAL A 22 0.72 -9.37 0.08
CA VAL A 22 -0.12 -8.54 0.95
C VAL A 22 -0.35 -7.21 0.25
N ALA A 23 -1.60 -6.74 0.25
CA ALA A 23 -1.95 -5.43 -0.29
C ALA A 23 -2.97 -4.75 0.63
N ALA A 24 -2.79 -3.45 0.85
CA ALA A 24 -3.81 -2.60 1.44
C ALA A 24 -4.60 -1.95 0.30
N VAL A 25 -5.90 -2.23 0.24
CA VAL A 25 -6.80 -1.66 -0.76
C VAL A 25 -7.70 -0.66 -0.07
N VAL A 26 -7.83 0.51 -0.68
CA VAL A 26 -8.70 1.59 -0.21
C VAL A 26 -9.67 1.94 -1.31
N GLU A 27 -10.92 2.18 -0.93
CA GLU A 27 -11.94 2.73 -1.84
C GLU A 27 -11.72 4.24 -1.99
N ALA A 28 -10.70 4.60 -2.77
CA ALA A 28 -10.35 5.97 -3.10
C ALA A 28 -10.01 6.08 -4.59
N GLY A 29 -10.19 7.27 -5.17
CA GLY A 29 -9.93 7.49 -6.58
C GLY A 29 -10.22 8.92 -7.03
N ALA A 30 -9.89 9.22 -8.28
CA ALA A 30 -10.08 10.55 -8.87
C ALA A 30 -11.54 11.05 -8.81
N LYS A 31 -12.52 10.14 -8.75
CA LYS A 31 -13.95 10.47 -8.56
C LYS A 31 -14.23 11.22 -7.24
N TYR A 32 -13.42 10.97 -6.22
CA TYR A 32 -13.59 11.56 -4.88
C TYR A 32 -12.68 12.78 -4.65
N GLU A 33 -12.02 13.28 -5.69
CA GLU A 33 -11.14 14.45 -5.57
C GLU A 33 -11.94 15.78 -5.55
N PRO A 34 -11.59 16.73 -4.68
CA PRO A 34 -12.08 18.10 -4.76
C PRO A 34 -11.62 18.78 -6.05
N TYR A 35 -12.37 19.77 -6.53
CA TYR A 35 -12.01 20.56 -7.71
C TYR A 35 -10.63 21.22 -7.60
N ASP A 36 -10.25 21.61 -6.38
CA ASP A 36 -8.98 22.30 -6.08
C ASP A 36 -7.76 21.36 -6.09
N SER A 37 -7.96 20.05 -5.93
CA SER A 37 -6.86 19.08 -5.76
C SER A 37 -7.00 17.88 -6.70
N ARG A 38 -7.35 18.17 -7.95
CA ARG A 38 -7.41 17.18 -9.02
C ARG A 38 -6.02 16.60 -9.30
N GLY A 39 -5.95 15.27 -9.44
CA GLY A 39 -4.71 14.55 -9.74
C GLY A 39 -3.93 14.06 -8.51
N VAL A 40 -4.39 14.36 -7.29
CA VAL A 40 -3.74 13.89 -6.05
C VAL A 40 -3.68 12.36 -5.97
N THR A 41 -4.71 11.65 -6.43
CA THR A 41 -4.76 10.18 -6.48
C THR A 41 -3.60 9.62 -7.30
N THR A 42 -3.30 10.21 -8.45
CA THR A 42 -2.18 9.79 -9.31
C THR A 42 -0.85 10.06 -8.61
N LEU A 43 -0.71 11.21 -7.97
CA LEU A 43 0.49 11.55 -7.21
C LEU A 43 0.69 10.61 -6.01
N LEU A 44 -0.36 10.29 -5.26
CA LEU A 44 -0.32 9.32 -4.15
C LEU A 44 0.13 7.93 -4.63
N ARG A 45 -0.29 7.50 -5.82
CA ARG A 45 0.18 6.25 -6.41
C ARG A 45 1.67 6.29 -6.74
N VAL A 46 2.18 7.39 -7.26
CA VAL A 46 3.62 7.54 -7.58
C VAL A 46 4.47 7.65 -6.31
N PHE A 47 3.95 8.31 -5.28
CA PHE A 47 4.65 8.54 -4.01
C PHE A 47 4.48 7.43 -2.97
N SER A 48 3.81 6.32 -3.31
CA SER A 48 3.54 5.22 -2.38
C SER A 48 4.80 4.62 -1.75
N ASN A 49 5.94 4.69 -2.45
CA ASN A 49 7.22 4.09 -2.03
C ASN A 49 8.23 5.15 -1.53
N MET A 50 7.75 6.26 -0.99
CA MET A 50 8.60 7.33 -0.45
C MET A 50 8.94 7.11 1.04
N SER A 51 9.65 8.06 1.64
CA SER A 51 10.01 8.02 3.06
C SER A 51 8.77 8.08 3.97
N THR A 52 8.84 7.39 5.09
CA THR A 52 7.88 7.51 6.20
C THR A 52 8.49 8.37 7.30
N LYS A 53 7.68 8.71 8.33
CA LYS A 53 8.16 9.45 9.51
C LYS A 53 9.36 8.78 10.19
N TYR A 54 9.47 7.45 10.13
CA TYR A 54 10.47 6.68 10.87
C TYR A 54 11.59 6.13 9.99
N VAL A 55 11.39 6.03 8.67
CA VAL A 55 12.34 5.37 7.76
C VAL A 55 12.51 6.19 6.49
N SER A 56 13.76 6.46 6.11
CA SER A 56 14.09 7.11 4.85
C SER A 56 13.75 6.23 3.65
N ARG A 57 13.56 6.84 2.47
CA ARG A 57 13.28 6.10 1.22
C ARG A 57 14.35 5.03 0.94
N LEU A 58 15.62 5.39 1.11
CA LEU A 58 16.75 4.46 0.93
C LEU A 58 16.70 3.31 1.94
N GLY A 59 16.41 3.60 3.22
CA GLY A 59 16.27 2.58 4.25
C GLY A 59 15.16 1.59 3.92
N LEU A 60 14.00 2.09 3.46
CA LEU A 60 12.88 1.25 3.02
C LEU A 60 13.27 0.35 1.86
N THR A 61 13.87 0.88 0.79
CA THR A 61 14.28 0.08 -0.36
C THR A 61 15.32 -0.97 0.01
N LYS A 62 16.34 -0.61 0.81
CA LYS A 62 17.41 -1.55 1.21
C LYS A 62 16.91 -2.66 2.13
N ASN A 63 16.00 -2.35 3.06
CA ASN A 63 15.39 -3.35 3.91
C ASN A 63 14.54 -4.33 3.09
N LEU A 64 13.81 -3.83 2.08
CA LEU A 64 13.00 -4.66 1.19
C LEU A 64 13.88 -5.57 0.30
N GLU A 65 14.94 -5.01 -0.30
CA GLU A 65 15.91 -5.74 -1.12
C GLU A 65 16.61 -6.85 -0.33
N ARG A 66 16.97 -6.59 0.93
CA ARG A 66 17.58 -7.60 1.83
C ARG A 66 16.66 -8.79 2.09
N LEU A 67 15.35 -8.57 2.06
CA LEU A 67 14.33 -9.62 2.19
C LEU A 67 14.02 -10.31 0.85
N GLY A 68 14.55 -9.81 -0.28
CA GLY A 68 14.22 -10.29 -1.62
C GLY A 68 12.79 -9.93 -2.06
N ALA A 69 12.14 -8.97 -1.38
CA ALA A 69 10.76 -8.58 -1.63
C ALA A 69 10.65 -7.37 -2.58
N ASN A 70 9.43 -7.11 -3.09
CA ASN A 70 9.12 -5.97 -3.96
C ASN A 70 7.76 -5.35 -3.58
N PHE A 71 7.56 -4.08 -3.92
CA PHE A 71 6.29 -3.34 -3.79
C PHE A 71 5.31 -3.59 -4.95
N LYS A 72 5.69 -4.38 -5.97
CA LYS A 72 4.95 -4.56 -7.24
C LYS A 72 4.20 -5.89 -7.36
#